data_AF-A0A920DFF0-F1
#
_entry.id   AF-A0A920DFF0-F1
#
_cell.length_a   1.000
_cell.length_b   1.000
_cell.length_c   1.000
_cell.angle_alpha   90.00
_cell.angle_beta   90.00
_cell.angle_gamma   90.00
#
_symmetry.space_group_name_H-M   'P 1'
#
loop_
_entity.id
_entity.type
_entity.pdbx_description
1 polymer ?
#
loop_
_entity_poly.entity_id
_entity_poly.type
_entity_poly.pdbx_seq_one_letter_code
_entity_poly.pdbx_strand_id
1 'polypeptide(L)'
;MNLANPKISQIEKDKVFLNLDNDAKQDIISLSSRYRFSFQDLRQLSIIATDFYMWDNETVMECIEKFELSSNNPLNKKEVMSHIKGEWNKLKSSKIKYEEIDKLNTQRPKPRKVELNDQNNEVFGMCPVASEKTVCCNLMTIDAVQGCSLGCSYCSIQTFYSDGKISIDKNLAEKLANIPLDPNKKYHIGSGQSSDSLAVGNREGILDAQLDFARSNSNIILEFKTKSNNISHLLKTDIPKNVFVSWSLNPQIFIDNEEHGTASLQERLNSAKKLSDKGVLVGFHFHPIVYYEGYEDDYKNIVKKVMSMFHPSQVAMISMGTLTFIKPAINKLRSIGLKSKVLQIPMEDAVGKSSYTKEVKKEIFSNVYDEFSSWHKDLFFYLCMEESSIWEMVFGDYYKSNTDFETALFESVSLKMDALQVA
;
A
#
# COMPACT_ATOMS: atom_id res chain seq x y z
N MET A 1 -41.83 10.63 29.14
CA MET A 1 -40.91 9.52 28.81
C MET A 1 -40.80 9.45 27.29
N ASN A 2 -39.76 10.04 26.71
CA ASN A 2 -39.49 9.92 25.28
C ASN A 2 -39.10 8.47 25.00
N LEU A 3 -40.00 7.70 24.38
CA LEU A 3 -39.66 6.41 23.80
C LEU A 3 -38.59 6.68 22.72
N ALA A 4 -37.34 6.38 23.04
CA ALA A 4 -36.24 6.50 22.10
C ALA A 4 -36.60 5.74 20.82
N ASN A 5 -36.50 6.41 19.67
CA ASN A 5 -36.86 5.83 18.38
C ASN A 5 -36.00 4.57 18.16
N PRO A 6 -36.57 3.35 18.05
CA PRO A 6 -35.80 2.11 18.11
C PRO A 6 -34.62 2.03 17.12
N LYS A 7 -34.76 2.65 15.95
CA LYS A 7 -33.68 2.75 14.93
C LYS A 7 -32.54 3.70 15.34
N ILE A 8 -32.83 4.76 16.09
CA ILE A 8 -31.82 5.69 16.60
C ILE A 8 -30.97 4.96 17.65
N SER A 9 -31.61 4.25 18.58
CA SER A 9 -30.90 3.43 19.57
C SER A 9 -30.09 2.28 18.96
N GLN A 10 -30.44 1.83 17.76
CA GLN A 10 -29.66 0.85 17.00
C GLN A 10 -28.44 1.49 16.32
N ILE A 11 -28.60 2.65 15.67
CA ILE A 11 -27.47 3.30 14.98
C ILE A 11 -26.43 3.86 15.96
N GLU A 12 -26.86 4.28 17.16
CA GLU A 12 -25.96 4.70 18.25
C GLU A 12 -25.01 3.58 18.71
N LYS A 13 -25.28 2.32 18.36
CA LYS A 13 -24.41 1.17 18.65
C LYS A 13 -23.59 0.72 17.42
N ASP A 14 -23.82 1.30 16.25
CA ASP A 14 -23.08 0.97 15.03
C ASP A 14 -21.67 1.55 15.10
N LYS A 15 -20.67 0.73 14.76
CA LYS A 15 -19.26 1.12 14.87
C LYS A 15 -18.89 2.28 13.96
N VAL A 16 -19.45 2.36 12.75
CA VAL A 16 -19.13 3.45 11.82
C VAL A 16 -19.73 4.74 12.34
N PHE A 17 -21.00 4.71 12.76
CA PHE A 17 -21.66 5.88 13.34
C PHE A 17 -20.95 6.38 14.60
N LEU A 18 -20.48 5.49 15.47
CA LEU A 18 -19.75 5.86 16.69
C LEU A 18 -18.45 6.63 16.43
N ASN A 19 -17.79 6.40 15.30
CA ASN A 19 -16.52 7.05 14.94
C ASN A 19 -16.69 8.40 14.24
N LEU A 20 -17.90 8.77 13.84
CA LEU A 20 -18.19 10.11 13.34
C LEU A 20 -17.96 11.15 14.45
N ASP A 21 -17.58 12.37 14.06
CA ASP A 21 -17.61 13.51 14.97
C ASP A 21 -19.06 13.84 15.41
N ASN A 22 -19.17 14.71 16.40
CA ASN A 22 -20.48 15.03 16.98
C ASN A 22 -21.40 15.75 15.99
N ASP A 23 -20.86 16.57 15.10
CA ASP A 23 -21.65 17.36 14.15
C ASP A 23 -22.25 16.43 13.09
N ALA A 24 -21.45 15.54 12.50
CA ALA A 24 -21.91 14.52 11.57
C ALA A 24 -22.94 13.56 12.20
N LYS A 25 -22.79 13.22 13.49
CA LYS A 25 -23.82 12.44 14.22
C LYS A 25 -25.14 13.21 14.33
N GLN A 26 -25.10 14.49 14.70
CA GLN A 26 -26.29 15.32 14.78
C GLN A 26 -26.98 15.47 13.42
N ASP A 27 -26.19 15.67 12.36
CA ASP A 27 -26.70 15.77 11.00
C ASP A 27 -27.49 14.53 10.58
N ILE A 28 -26.93 13.34 10.78
CA ILE A 28 -27.59 12.07 10.46
C ILE A 28 -28.88 11.88 11.28
N ILE A 29 -28.87 12.24 12.56
CA ILE A 29 -30.06 12.15 13.43
C ILE A 29 -31.15 13.14 12.97
N SER A 30 -30.78 14.36 12.62
CA SER A 30 -31.68 15.38 12.08
C SER A 30 -32.34 14.91 10.78
N LEU A 31 -31.52 14.42 9.85
CA LEU A 31 -31.96 13.85 8.57
C LEU A 31 -32.89 12.63 8.74
N SER A 32 -32.64 11.79 9.75
CA SER A 32 -33.50 10.65 10.10
C SER A 32 -34.93 11.07 10.47
N SER A 33 -35.05 12.17 11.20
CA SER A 33 -36.35 12.73 11.63
C SER A 33 -37.11 13.31 10.45
N ARG A 34 -36.38 13.95 9.54
CA ARG A 34 -36.90 14.64 8.37
C ARG A 34 -37.42 13.70 7.27
N TYR A 35 -36.66 12.67 6.92
CA TYR A 35 -36.99 11.76 5.80
C TYR A 35 -37.40 10.35 6.24
N ARG A 36 -37.47 10.10 7.55
CA ARG A 36 -37.85 8.80 8.14
C ARG A 36 -36.99 7.64 7.62
N PHE A 37 -35.67 7.85 7.55
CA PHE A 37 -34.69 6.83 7.15
C PHE A 37 -34.80 5.53 7.96
N SER A 38 -34.55 4.37 7.33
CA SER A 38 -34.45 3.08 8.02
C SER A 38 -33.06 2.91 8.64
N PHE A 39 -32.86 1.89 9.48
CA PHE A 39 -31.54 1.58 10.04
C PHE A 39 -30.47 1.37 8.94
N GLN A 40 -30.80 0.68 7.84
CA GLN A 40 -29.86 0.46 6.74
C GLN A 40 -29.50 1.76 6.02
N ASP A 41 -30.46 2.68 5.86
CA ASP A 41 -30.18 3.99 5.28
C ASP A 41 -29.26 4.81 6.18
N LEU A 42 -29.50 4.81 7.50
CA LEU A 42 -28.66 5.52 8.47
C LEU A 42 -27.23 4.98 8.50
N ARG A 43 -27.08 3.65 8.45
CA ARG A 43 -25.77 3.01 8.34
C ARG A 43 -25.05 3.41 7.05
N GLN A 44 -25.78 3.46 5.94
CA GLN A 44 -25.22 3.89 4.67
C GLN A 44 -24.84 5.38 4.68
N LEU A 45 -25.68 6.26 5.23
CA LEU A 45 -25.36 7.67 5.41
C LEU A 45 -24.15 7.86 6.32
N SER A 46 -23.98 7.03 7.36
CA SER A 46 -22.81 7.07 8.23
C SER A 46 -21.53 6.73 7.49
N ILE A 47 -21.57 5.72 6.60
CA ILE A 47 -20.44 5.38 5.73
C ILE A 47 -20.12 6.52 4.78
N ILE A 48 -21.13 7.10 4.12
CA ILE A 48 -20.94 8.18 3.15
C ILE A 48 -20.43 9.45 3.86
N ALA A 49 -20.97 9.79 5.04
CA ALA A 49 -20.50 10.91 5.84
C ALA A 49 -19.04 10.73 6.26
N THR A 50 -18.65 9.50 6.65
CA THR A 50 -17.25 9.19 6.96
C THR A 50 -16.36 9.40 5.74
N ASP A 51 -16.76 8.86 4.59
CA ASP A 51 -16.00 8.99 3.35
C ASP A 51 -15.90 10.47 2.90
N PHE A 52 -16.99 11.24 2.93
CA PHE A 52 -16.99 12.67 2.61
C PHE A 52 -16.07 13.46 3.52
N TYR A 53 -16.13 13.21 4.83
CA TYR A 53 -15.22 13.81 5.78
C TYR A 53 -13.76 13.45 5.47
N MET A 54 -13.46 12.17 5.25
CA MET A 54 -12.11 11.71 4.93
C MET A 54 -11.57 12.33 3.63
N TRP A 55 -12.42 12.53 2.62
CA TRP A 55 -12.06 13.07 1.31
C TRP A 55 -12.00 14.60 1.26
N ASP A 56 -12.21 15.25 2.40
CA ASP A 56 -12.32 16.70 2.52
C ASP A 56 -13.39 17.29 1.59
N ASN A 57 -14.55 16.61 1.57
CA ASN A 57 -15.72 17.02 0.82
C ASN A 57 -16.77 17.69 1.72
N GLU A 58 -17.82 18.23 1.11
CA GLU A 58 -18.97 18.78 1.83
C GLU A 58 -19.66 17.71 2.70
N THR A 59 -20.35 18.12 3.75
CA THR A 59 -21.05 17.17 4.61
C THR A 59 -22.26 16.56 3.90
N VAL A 60 -22.75 15.43 4.42
CA VAL A 60 -24.00 14.83 3.93
C VAL A 60 -25.19 15.79 4.08
N MET A 61 -25.21 16.63 5.13
CA MET A 61 -26.26 17.64 5.29
C MET A 61 -26.16 18.70 4.18
N GLU A 62 -24.98 19.28 3.97
CA GLU A 62 -24.75 20.31 2.94
C GLU A 62 -25.10 19.80 1.54
N CYS A 63 -24.73 18.57 1.22
CA CYS A 63 -25.06 17.91 -0.04
C CYS A 63 -26.59 17.82 -0.25
N ILE A 64 -27.34 17.45 0.79
CA ILE A 64 -28.80 17.34 0.72
C ILE A 64 -29.45 18.71 0.61
N GLU A 65 -29.00 19.69 1.40
CA GLU A 65 -29.54 21.05 1.38
C GLU A 65 -29.37 21.71 0.01
N LYS A 66 -28.20 21.51 -0.63
CA LYS A 66 -27.98 21.96 -2.01
C LYS A 66 -28.94 21.30 -2.99
N PHE A 67 -29.19 20.01 -2.85
CA PHE A 67 -30.13 19.29 -3.73
C PHE A 67 -31.56 19.81 -3.56
N GLU A 68 -31.98 20.11 -2.34
CA GLU A 68 -33.28 20.73 -2.08
C GLU A 68 -33.41 22.11 -2.70
N LEU A 69 -32.40 22.97 -2.57
CA LEU A 69 -32.41 24.30 -3.15
C LEU A 69 -32.53 24.25 -4.69
N SER A 70 -31.98 23.20 -5.31
CA SER A 70 -32.11 22.96 -6.75
C SER A 70 -33.43 22.30 -7.16
N SER A 71 -34.24 21.82 -6.20
CA SER A 71 -35.46 21.06 -6.46
C SER A 71 -36.70 21.92 -6.26
N ASN A 72 -37.58 21.95 -7.26
CA ASN A 72 -38.84 22.71 -7.20
C ASN A 72 -39.93 22.08 -6.33
N ASN A 73 -39.74 20.85 -5.83
CA ASN A 73 -40.72 20.09 -5.05
C ASN A 73 -40.08 19.48 -3.80
N PRO A 74 -40.85 19.24 -2.72
CA PRO A 74 -40.37 18.51 -1.54
C PRO A 74 -39.85 17.12 -1.92
N LEU A 75 -38.61 16.83 -1.52
CA LEU A 75 -37.95 15.57 -1.82
C LEU A 75 -38.46 14.45 -0.92
N ASN A 76 -38.60 13.26 -1.48
CA ASN A 76 -38.85 12.05 -0.72
C ASN A 76 -37.54 11.32 -0.36
N LYS A 77 -37.64 10.40 0.60
CA LYS A 77 -36.52 9.58 1.09
C LYS A 77 -35.71 8.90 -0.03
N LYS A 78 -36.38 8.37 -1.06
CA LYS A 78 -35.74 7.61 -2.14
C LYS A 78 -34.92 8.54 -3.03
N GLU A 79 -35.45 9.72 -3.34
CA GLU A 79 -34.76 10.75 -4.12
C GLU A 79 -33.48 11.21 -3.42
N VAL A 80 -33.58 11.50 -2.12
CA VAL A 80 -32.44 11.93 -1.30
C VAL A 80 -31.35 10.86 -1.24
N MET A 81 -31.71 9.61 -0.92
CA MET A 81 -30.73 8.52 -0.90
C MET A 81 -30.12 8.26 -2.28
N SER A 82 -30.90 8.41 -3.35
CA SER A 82 -30.40 8.23 -4.71
C SER A 82 -29.40 9.33 -5.08
N HIS A 83 -29.69 10.59 -4.71
CA HIS A 83 -28.82 11.72 -4.98
C HIS A 83 -27.48 11.58 -4.25
N ILE A 84 -27.49 11.36 -2.94
CA ILE A 84 -26.26 11.22 -2.14
C ILE A 84 -25.40 10.04 -2.62
N LYS A 85 -26.03 8.91 -2.95
CA LYS A 85 -25.30 7.77 -3.56
C LYS A 85 -24.71 8.13 -4.92
N GLY A 86 -25.44 8.93 -5.70
CA GLY A 86 -24.97 9.46 -6.98
C GLY A 86 -23.69 10.27 -6.82
N GLU A 87 -23.69 11.26 -5.94
CA GLU A 87 -22.49 12.08 -5.67
C GLU A 87 -21.35 11.24 -5.07
N TRP A 88 -21.64 10.33 -4.13
CA TRP A 88 -20.63 9.42 -3.58
C TRP A 88 -20.00 8.51 -4.64
N ASN A 89 -20.80 7.97 -5.55
CA ASN A 89 -20.31 7.13 -6.65
C ASN A 89 -19.54 7.95 -7.69
N LYS A 90 -20.00 9.16 -8.00
CA LYS A 90 -19.31 10.09 -8.90
C LYS A 90 -17.92 10.47 -8.37
N LEU A 91 -17.79 10.70 -7.06
CA LEU A 91 -16.48 10.95 -6.45
C LEU A 91 -15.55 9.74 -6.60
N LYS A 92 -16.05 8.52 -6.39
CA LYS A 92 -15.28 7.27 -6.53
C LYS A 92 -14.90 6.93 -7.97
N SER A 93 -15.68 7.35 -8.96
CA SER A 93 -15.41 7.11 -10.38
C SER A 93 -14.63 8.23 -11.07
N SER A 94 -14.49 9.38 -10.42
CA SER A 94 -13.71 10.51 -10.94
C SER A 94 -12.23 10.35 -10.59
N LYS A 95 -11.35 10.98 -11.38
CA LYS A 95 -9.94 11.13 -11.01
C LYS A 95 -9.86 11.88 -9.67
N ILE A 96 -9.12 11.32 -8.72
CA ILE A 96 -8.86 11.94 -7.41
C ILE A 96 -8.14 13.27 -7.63
N LYS A 97 -8.48 14.30 -6.85
CA LYS A 97 -7.74 15.57 -6.86
C LYS A 97 -6.91 15.68 -5.60
N TYR A 98 -5.59 15.65 -5.75
CA TYR A 98 -4.65 15.96 -4.66
C TYR A 98 -4.24 17.42 -4.73
N GLU A 99 -3.98 18.00 -3.56
CA GLU A 99 -3.53 19.37 -3.43
C GLU A 99 -2.14 19.38 -2.78
N GLU A 100 -1.38 20.45 -3.02
CA GLU A 100 -0.14 20.66 -2.29
C GLU A 100 -0.46 20.92 -0.82
N ILE A 101 0.17 20.16 0.07
CA ILE A 101 -0.04 20.31 1.50
C ILE A 101 0.99 21.26 2.08
N ASP A 102 0.53 22.15 2.96
CA ASP A 102 1.42 22.91 3.82
C ASP A 102 2.15 21.99 4.81
N LYS A 103 3.43 21.72 4.50
CA LYS A 103 4.32 20.87 5.30
C LYS A 103 4.62 21.43 6.69
N LEU A 104 4.40 22.72 6.92
CA LEU A 104 4.63 23.36 8.22
C LEU A 104 3.47 23.10 9.19
N ASN A 105 2.26 22.91 8.67
CA ASN A 105 1.03 22.72 9.45
C ASN A 105 0.55 21.26 9.50
N THR A 106 1.24 20.33 8.84
CA THR A 106 0.88 18.91 8.86
C THR A 106 1.32 18.24 10.15
N GLN A 107 0.37 17.68 10.91
CA GLN A 107 0.67 16.87 12.07
C GLN A 107 1.42 15.60 11.65
N ARG A 108 2.66 15.44 12.12
CA ARG A 108 3.39 14.18 11.97
C ARG A 108 2.78 13.11 12.86
N PRO A 109 2.69 11.84 12.40
CA PRO A 109 2.30 10.74 13.26
C PRO A 109 3.17 10.73 14.52
N LYS A 110 2.56 10.53 15.70
CA LYS A 110 3.31 10.41 16.94
C LYS A 110 4.33 9.27 16.81
N PRO A 111 5.59 9.46 17.28
CA PRO A 111 6.57 8.41 17.27
C PRO A 111 6.04 7.15 17.96
N ARG A 112 6.16 6.01 17.28
CA ARG A 112 5.78 4.70 17.82
C ARG A 112 6.93 4.13 18.63
N LYS A 113 6.63 3.58 19.81
CA LYS A 113 7.65 2.97 20.67
C LYS A 113 8.10 1.64 20.06
N VAL A 114 9.42 1.46 19.98
CA VAL A 114 10.04 0.18 19.65
C VAL A 114 10.22 -0.61 20.93
N GLU A 115 9.72 -1.83 20.96
CA GLU A 115 9.81 -2.74 22.10
C GLU A 115 10.36 -4.09 21.65
N LEU A 116 11.08 -4.75 22.55
CA LEU A 116 11.50 -6.12 22.34
C LEU A 116 10.36 -7.07 22.71
N ASN A 117 10.13 -8.08 21.87
CA ASN A 117 9.14 -9.12 22.12
C ASN A 117 9.83 -10.47 22.38
N ASP A 118 9.39 -11.14 23.45
CA ASP A 118 9.86 -12.46 23.90
C ASP A 118 8.92 -13.61 23.47
N GLN A 119 7.85 -13.29 22.74
CA GLN A 119 6.89 -14.30 22.28
C GLN A 119 7.50 -15.21 21.20
N ASN A 120 7.07 -16.47 21.19
CA ASN A 120 7.37 -17.44 20.13
C ASN A 120 6.57 -17.12 18.85
N ASN A 121 6.79 -15.94 18.30
CA ASN A 121 6.22 -15.55 17.01
C ASN A 121 7.00 -16.22 15.88
N GLU A 122 6.27 -16.68 14.88
CA GLU A 122 6.85 -17.13 13.61
C GLU A 122 7.34 -15.90 12.84
N VAL A 123 8.61 -15.92 12.43
CA VAL A 123 9.29 -14.79 11.76
C VAL A 123 9.52 -15.05 10.28
N PHE A 124 9.10 -16.21 9.77
CA PHE A 124 9.29 -16.63 8.39
C PHE A 124 8.04 -17.31 7.85
N GLY A 125 7.56 -16.87 6.68
CA GLY A 125 6.36 -17.45 6.10
C GLY A 125 6.01 -16.91 4.72
N MET A 126 4.94 -17.44 4.12
CA MET A 126 4.44 -16.96 2.83
C MET A 126 3.93 -15.53 2.92
N CYS A 127 4.13 -14.76 1.85
CA CYS A 127 3.51 -13.45 1.68
C CYS A 127 1.99 -13.52 1.95
N PRO A 128 1.42 -12.65 2.81
CA PRO A 128 0.02 -12.72 3.23
C PRO A 128 -0.98 -12.38 2.12
N VAL A 129 -0.49 -11.89 0.97
CA VAL A 129 -1.31 -11.62 -0.22
C VAL A 129 -1.15 -12.67 -1.31
N ALA A 130 -0.37 -13.74 -1.08
CA ALA A 130 -0.21 -14.85 -2.02
C ALA A 130 -1.57 -15.47 -2.35
N SER A 131 -1.81 -15.74 -3.64
CA SER A 131 -3.06 -16.32 -4.11
C SER A 131 -2.85 -17.08 -5.42
N GLU A 132 -3.41 -18.28 -5.49
CA GLU A 132 -3.49 -19.08 -6.72
C GLU A 132 -4.41 -18.46 -7.78
N LYS A 133 -5.25 -17.50 -7.39
CA LYS A 133 -6.16 -16.80 -8.29
C LYS A 133 -5.50 -15.62 -9.02
N THR A 134 -4.25 -15.31 -8.67
CA THR A 134 -3.44 -14.24 -9.26
C THR A 134 -2.15 -14.83 -9.78
N VAL A 135 -1.47 -14.15 -10.72
CA VAL A 135 -0.12 -14.53 -11.13
C VAL A 135 0.84 -14.09 -10.03
N CYS A 136 1.25 -15.03 -9.16
CA CYS A 136 1.91 -14.75 -7.89
C CYS A 136 3.39 -15.13 -7.91
N CYS A 137 4.23 -14.29 -7.29
CA CYS A 137 5.69 -14.48 -7.21
C CYS A 137 6.13 -15.51 -6.15
N ASN A 138 5.20 -16.12 -5.41
CA ASN A 138 5.48 -17.01 -4.27
C ASN A 138 6.45 -16.45 -3.22
N LEU A 139 6.52 -15.12 -3.08
CA LEU A 139 7.42 -14.46 -2.15
C LEU A 139 7.30 -15.04 -0.73
N MET A 140 8.43 -15.49 -0.20
CA MET A 140 8.60 -15.78 1.21
C MET A 140 8.99 -14.51 1.95
N THR A 141 8.68 -14.42 3.24
CA THR A 141 8.85 -13.19 4.01
C THR A 141 9.57 -13.43 5.32
N ILE A 142 10.45 -12.50 5.69
CA ILE A 142 11.01 -12.40 7.03
C ILE A 142 10.36 -11.21 7.74
N ASP A 143 9.63 -11.52 8.80
CA ASP A 143 8.98 -10.53 9.66
C ASP A 143 9.90 -10.17 10.84
N ALA A 144 11.08 -9.62 10.50
CA ALA A 144 12.10 -9.18 11.47
C ALA A 144 11.58 -8.10 12.44
N VAL A 145 10.60 -7.34 11.98
CA VAL A 145 9.90 -6.31 12.76
C VAL A 145 8.41 -6.51 12.51
N GLN A 146 7.61 -6.40 13.57
CA GLN A 146 6.16 -6.44 13.51
C GLN A 146 5.58 -5.05 13.81
N GLY A 147 4.70 -4.59 12.93
CA GLY A 147 4.25 -3.20 12.90
C GLY A 147 5.25 -2.29 12.18
N CYS A 148 4.78 -1.10 11.78
CA CYS A 148 5.58 -0.16 11.00
C CYS A 148 5.65 1.21 11.69
N SER A 149 6.80 1.88 11.63
CA SER A 149 6.97 3.27 12.09
C SER A 149 6.33 4.29 11.16
N LEU A 150 6.06 3.90 9.92
CA LEU A 150 5.51 4.74 8.86
C LEU A 150 3.98 4.81 8.94
N GLY A 151 3.42 5.88 8.40
CA GLY A 151 2.01 6.25 8.52
C GLY A 151 1.26 6.28 7.20
N CYS A 152 1.56 5.38 6.26
CA CYS A 152 0.84 5.37 4.98
C CYS A 152 -0.66 5.12 5.20
N SER A 153 -1.51 5.99 4.65
CA SER A 153 -2.97 5.92 4.83
C SER A 153 -3.59 4.69 4.18
N TYR A 154 -3.02 4.17 3.10
CA TYR A 154 -3.48 2.97 2.40
C TYR A 154 -2.92 1.66 3.00
N CYS A 155 -2.20 1.73 4.13
CA CYS A 155 -1.44 0.61 4.64
C CYS A 155 -2.32 -0.53 5.17
N SER A 156 -2.31 -1.68 4.50
CA SER A 156 -3.00 -2.89 4.95
C SER A 156 -2.47 -3.39 6.30
N ILE A 157 -1.17 -3.26 6.54
CA ILE A 157 -0.46 -3.68 7.78
C ILE A 157 -1.07 -3.00 9.01
N GLN A 158 -1.45 -1.72 8.92
CA GLN A 158 -2.06 -1.00 10.05
C GLN A 158 -3.42 -1.58 10.49
N THR A 159 -4.04 -2.43 9.65
CA THR A 159 -5.24 -3.18 10.02
C THR A 159 -4.95 -4.26 11.06
N PHE A 160 -3.73 -4.84 11.03
CA PHE A 160 -3.35 -6.01 11.82
C PHE A 160 -2.59 -5.64 13.10
N TYR A 161 -2.03 -4.44 13.19
CA TYR A 161 -1.29 -3.98 14.38
C TYR A 161 -2.04 -2.81 15.05
N SER A 162 -2.84 -3.13 16.07
CA SER A 162 -3.80 -2.22 16.71
C SER A 162 -3.19 -1.24 17.72
N ASP A 163 -2.04 -1.59 18.30
CA ASP A 163 -1.56 -0.93 19.53
C ASP A 163 -0.55 0.18 19.27
N GLY A 164 -0.24 0.47 17.99
CA GLY A 164 0.74 1.47 17.59
C GLY A 164 2.17 1.15 18.04
N LYS A 165 2.44 -0.09 18.43
CA LYS A 165 3.76 -0.58 18.83
C LYS A 165 4.52 -1.14 17.64
N ILE A 166 5.84 -1.02 17.70
CA ILE A 166 6.77 -1.70 16.79
C ILE A 166 7.51 -2.73 17.63
N SER A 167 7.36 -4.01 17.31
CA SER A 167 8.04 -5.07 18.06
C SER A 167 9.17 -5.70 17.25
N ILE A 168 10.31 -5.86 17.91
CA ILE A 168 11.47 -6.60 17.41
C ILE A 168 11.57 -7.92 18.15
N ASP A 169 11.80 -9.01 17.43
CA ASP A 169 12.00 -10.33 18.01
C ASP A 169 13.37 -10.43 18.68
N LYS A 170 13.43 -10.74 19.99
CA LYS A 170 14.72 -10.86 20.70
C LYS A 170 15.60 -11.99 20.18
N ASN A 171 14.99 -13.04 19.63
CA ASN A 171 15.69 -14.25 19.20
C ASN A 171 15.76 -14.33 17.67
N LEU A 172 15.68 -13.18 16.96
CA LEU A 172 15.62 -13.14 15.50
C LEU A 172 16.78 -13.92 14.85
N ALA A 173 18.02 -13.70 15.28
CA ALA A 173 19.20 -14.38 14.71
C ALA A 173 19.12 -15.91 14.86
N GLU A 174 18.74 -16.39 16.05
CA GLU A 174 18.56 -17.82 16.31
C GLU A 174 17.43 -18.41 15.47
N LYS A 175 16.29 -17.72 15.38
CA LYS A 175 15.15 -18.15 14.57
C LYS A 175 15.51 -18.24 13.08
N LEU A 176 16.21 -17.22 12.55
CA LEU A 176 16.67 -17.21 11.16
C LEU A 176 17.65 -18.34 10.88
N ALA A 177 18.60 -18.61 11.78
CA ALA A 177 19.56 -19.71 11.64
C ALA A 177 18.90 -21.09 11.61
N ASN A 178 17.73 -21.23 12.24
CA ASN A 178 16.97 -22.48 12.33
C ASN A 178 15.89 -22.64 11.25
N ILE A 179 15.78 -21.72 10.28
CA ILE A 179 14.82 -21.87 9.17
C ILE A 179 15.24 -23.06 8.29
N PRO A 180 14.38 -24.09 8.11
CA PRO A 180 14.70 -25.25 7.30
C PRO A 180 14.46 -24.94 5.81
N LEU A 181 15.45 -24.38 5.13
CA LEU A 181 15.42 -24.19 3.68
C LEU A 181 15.84 -25.49 2.95
N ASP A 182 15.13 -25.84 1.87
CA ASP A 182 15.54 -26.92 0.98
C ASP A 182 16.69 -26.42 0.09
N PRO A 183 17.91 -26.98 0.19
CA PRO A 183 19.06 -26.51 -0.60
C PRO A 183 18.86 -26.68 -2.11
N ASN A 184 17.93 -27.53 -2.55
CA ASN A 184 17.61 -27.75 -3.96
C ASN A 184 16.57 -26.77 -4.50
N LYS A 185 15.92 -25.98 -3.62
CA LYS A 185 14.98 -24.94 -4.01
C LYS A 185 15.64 -23.58 -4.03
N LYS A 186 15.14 -22.72 -4.91
CA LYS A 186 15.50 -21.31 -4.99
C LYS A 186 14.41 -20.50 -4.32
N TYR A 187 14.78 -19.54 -3.48
CA TYR A 187 13.82 -18.74 -2.73
C TYR A 187 14.01 -17.25 -2.99
N HIS A 188 12.95 -16.56 -3.35
CA HIS A 188 12.87 -15.11 -3.19
C HIS A 188 12.28 -14.80 -1.82
N ILE A 189 13.09 -14.17 -0.96
CA ILE A 189 12.70 -13.81 0.40
C ILE A 189 12.70 -12.29 0.54
N GLY A 190 11.60 -11.73 1.02
CA GLY A 190 11.44 -10.30 1.26
C GLY A 190 11.44 -9.95 2.75
N SER A 191 12.12 -8.86 3.10
CA SER A 191 11.99 -8.18 4.39
C SER A 191 11.20 -6.89 4.19
N GLY A 192 10.12 -6.72 4.94
CA GLY A 192 9.27 -5.52 4.87
C GLY A 192 7.85 -5.73 4.35
N GLN A 193 7.29 -6.95 4.51
CA GLN A 193 5.90 -7.21 4.18
C GLN A 193 4.94 -6.87 5.34
N SER A 194 5.37 -7.10 6.58
CA SER A 194 4.62 -6.76 7.80
C SER A 194 5.17 -5.52 8.54
N SER A 195 6.19 -4.86 7.97
CA SER A 195 6.89 -3.70 8.53
C SER A 195 7.77 -3.00 7.48
N ASP A 196 8.56 -2.00 7.89
CA ASP A 196 9.72 -1.51 7.13
C ASP A 196 10.96 -1.68 8.03
N SER A 197 11.61 -2.83 7.92
CA SER A 197 12.75 -3.20 8.77
C SER A 197 13.94 -2.25 8.57
N LEU A 198 14.12 -1.73 7.35
CA LEU A 198 15.19 -0.79 7.05
C LEU A 198 14.94 0.59 7.68
N ALA A 199 13.67 1.03 7.76
CA ALA A 199 13.32 2.26 8.48
C ALA A 199 13.70 2.22 9.97
N VAL A 200 13.64 1.03 10.60
CA VAL A 200 14.06 0.83 12.01
C VAL A 200 15.59 0.90 12.15
N GLY A 201 16.34 0.58 11.10
CA GLY A 201 17.80 0.49 11.11
C GLY A 201 18.29 -0.75 11.87
N ASN A 202 19.60 -0.86 12.13
CA ASN A 202 20.18 -2.03 12.80
C ASN A 202 20.00 -2.04 14.33
N ARG A 203 18.84 -1.58 14.84
CA ARG A 203 18.53 -1.70 16.26
C ARG A 203 18.43 -3.17 16.64
N GLU A 204 19.00 -3.55 17.77
CA GLU A 204 18.98 -4.94 18.26
C GLU A 204 19.57 -5.95 17.25
N GLY A 205 20.43 -5.49 16.33
CA GLY A 205 21.08 -6.36 15.34
C GLY A 205 20.18 -6.87 14.21
N ILE A 206 19.00 -6.28 13.99
CA ILE A 206 18.02 -6.85 13.04
C ILE A 206 18.52 -6.93 11.59
N LEU A 207 19.35 -5.98 11.14
CA LEU A 207 19.89 -6.01 9.79
C LEU A 207 21.03 -7.02 9.72
N ASP A 208 21.89 -7.06 10.73
CA ASP A 208 22.99 -8.04 10.80
C ASP A 208 22.46 -9.48 10.78
N ALA A 209 21.44 -9.79 11.59
CA ALA A 209 20.82 -11.11 11.61
C ALA A 209 20.30 -11.56 10.22
N GLN A 210 19.69 -10.64 9.48
CA GLN A 210 19.17 -10.92 8.13
C GLN A 210 20.30 -11.03 7.09
N LEU A 211 21.37 -10.24 7.22
CA LEU A 211 22.55 -10.37 6.36
C LEU A 211 23.29 -11.68 6.64
N ASP A 212 23.45 -12.08 7.91
CA ASP A 212 24.05 -13.36 8.32
C ASP A 212 23.26 -14.56 7.78
N PHE A 213 21.93 -14.47 7.82
CA PHE A 213 21.03 -15.44 7.20
C PHE A 213 21.27 -15.53 5.69
N ALA A 214 21.37 -14.40 4.99
CA ALA A 214 21.66 -14.40 3.56
C ALA A 214 23.05 -14.97 3.21
N ARG A 215 24.09 -14.66 4.01
CA ARG A 215 25.44 -15.25 3.82
C ARG A 215 25.44 -16.76 3.97
N SER A 216 24.63 -17.28 4.89
CA SER A 216 24.58 -18.72 5.19
C SER A 216 23.78 -19.53 4.16
N ASN A 217 23.01 -18.87 3.29
CA ASN A 217 22.09 -19.52 2.37
C ASN A 217 22.28 -19.02 0.94
N SER A 218 23.12 -19.69 0.14
CA SER A 218 23.43 -19.27 -1.24
C SER A 218 22.29 -19.51 -2.24
N ASN A 219 21.28 -20.31 -1.87
CA ASN A 219 20.13 -20.63 -2.71
C ASN A 219 18.97 -19.63 -2.58
N ILE A 220 19.15 -18.52 -1.86
CA ILE A 220 18.13 -17.47 -1.73
C ILE A 220 18.58 -16.18 -2.42
N ILE A 221 17.61 -15.35 -2.77
CA ILE A 221 17.79 -13.90 -2.91
C ILE A 221 17.00 -13.22 -1.79
N LEU A 222 17.64 -12.32 -1.06
CA LEU A 222 17.03 -11.55 0.02
C LEU A 222 16.82 -10.10 -0.42
N GLU A 223 15.57 -9.65 -0.38
CA GLU A 223 15.17 -8.30 -0.74
C GLU A 223 14.76 -7.49 0.49
N PHE A 224 15.42 -6.37 0.74
CA PHE A 224 14.90 -5.37 1.68
C PHE A 224 13.98 -4.38 0.96
N LYS A 225 12.71 -4.27 1.37
CA LYS A 225 11.77 -3.27 0.83
C LYS A 225 11.64 -2.09 1.79
N THR A 226 11.74 -0.86 1.28
CA THR A 226 11.61 0.33 2.13
C THR A 226 10.91 1.51 1.45
N LYS A 227 10.40 2.42 2.27
CA LYS A 227 10.02 3.81 1.91
C LYS A 227 10.88 4.85 2.64
N SER A 228 11.94 4.41 3.32
CA SER A 228 12.85 5.28 4.07
C SER A 228 14.13 5.61 3.28
N ASN A 229 14.91 6.54 3.82
CA ASN A 229 16.28 6.84 3.38
C ASN A 229 17.34 6.27 4.35
N ASN A 230 16.94 5.42 5.30
CA ASN A 230 17.80 4.95 6.40
C ASN A 230 18.74 3.81 5.96
N ILE A 231 19.77 4.14 5.18
CA ILE A 231 20.74 3.17 4.62
C ILE A 231 22.11 3.21 5.30
N SER A 232 22.28 3.97 6.39
CA SER A 232 23.60 4.25 6.96
C SER A 232 24.34 2.99 7.42
N HIS A 233 23.59 1.98 7.88
CA HIS A 233 24.17 0.69 8.27
C HIS A 233 24.68 -0.08 7.05
N LEU A 234 23.84 -0.24 6.03
CA LEU A 234 24.19 -0.94 4.79
C LEU A 234 25.39 -0.31 4.07
N LEU A 235 25.54 1.00 4.14
CA LEU A 235 26.72 1.68 3.59
C LEU A 235 28.04 1.31 4.30
N LYS A 236 27.99 0.88 5.57
CA LYS A 236 29.17 0.54 6.38
C LYS A 236 29.41 -0.95 6.51
N THR A 237 28.43 -1.78 6.17
CA THR A 237 28.50 -3.24 6.30
C THR A 237 28.88 -3.89 4.96
N ASP A 238 29.49 -5.08 5.04
CA ASP A 238 29.66 -5.97 3.90
C ASP A 238 28.34 -6.68 3.58
N ILE A 239 27.79 -6.37 2.42
CA ILE A 239 26.47 -6.82 1.99
C ILE A 239 26.66 -8.12 1.19
N PRO A 240 25.96 -9.22 1.55
CA PRO A 240 26.03 -10.47 0.82
C PRO A 240 25.60 -10.30 -0.64
N LYS A 241 26.23 -11.06 -1.53
CA LYS A 241 26.01 -10.98 -2.98
C LYS A 241 24.56 -11.28 -3.40
N ASN A 242 23.85 -12.05 -2.59
CA ASN A 242 22.46 -12.43 -2.78
C ASN A 242 21.46 -11.47 -2.09
N VAL A 243 21.89 -10.26 -1.75
CA VAL A 243 21.04 -9.23 -1.14
C VAL A 243 20.86 -8.05 -2.10
N PHE A 244 19.63 -7.58 -2.25
CA PHE A 244 19.31 -6.33 -2.94
C PHE A 244 18.31 -5.50 -2.12
N VAL A 245 18.23 -4.20 -2.44
CA VAL A 245 17.36 -3.27 -1.71
C VAL A 245 16.42 -2.57 -2.68
N SER A 246 15.14 -2.55 -2.36
CA SER A 246 14.11 -1.98 -3.20
C SER A 246 13.38 -0.83 -2.52
N TRP A 247 13.02 0.17 -3.31
CA TRP A 247 12.25 1.32 -2.85
C TRP A 247 10.85 1.32 -3.46
N SER A 248 9.83 1.61 -2.65
CA SER A 248 8.54 2.01 -3.22
C SER A 248 8.64 3.43 -3.76
N LEU A 249 8.23 3.65 -5.01
CA LEU A 249 8.25 4.96 -5.65
C LEU A 249 6.81 5.44 -5.88
N ASN A 250 6.58 6.71 -5.58
CA ASN A 250 5.33 7.40 -5.88
C ASN A 250 5.59 8.89 -6.17
N PRO A 251 4.66 9.56 -6.86
CA PRO A 251 4.71 11.00 -7.07
C PRO A 251 4.78 11.74 -5.74
N GLN A 252 5.52 12.84 -5.70
CA GLN A 252 5.74 13.57 -4.43
C GLN A 252 4.43 14.09 -3.85
N ILE A 253 3.48 14.51 -4.69
CA ILE A 253 2.15 14.93 -4.27
C ILE A 253 1.40 13.81 -3.53
N PHE A 254 1.47 12.58 -4.03
CA PHE A 254 0.87 11.42 -3.36
C PHE A 254 1.61 11.07 -2.07
N ILE A 255 2.96 11.13 -2.07
CA ILE A 255 3.75 10.89 -0.87
C ILE A 255 3.37 11.87 0.25
N ASP A 256 3.26 13.15 -0.09
CA ASP A 256 2.94 14.21 0.88
C ASP A 256 1.53 14.03 1.46
N ASN A 257 0.57 13.60 0.64
CA ASN A 257 -0.82 13.39 1.04
C ASN A 257 -1.07 12.08 1.79
N GLU A 258 -0.39 10.99 1.42
CA GLU A 258 -0.81 9.65 1.81
C GLU A 258 0.31 8.78 2.41
N GLU A 259 1.59 9.18 2.34
CA GLU A 259 2.74 8.41 2.85
C GLU A 259 3.44 9.09 4.03
N HIS A 260 2.70 9.34 5.11
CA HIS A 260 3.21 10.09 6.25
C HIS A 260 4.41 9.41 6.93
N GLY A 261 5.41 10.22 7.32
CA GLY A 261 6.62 9.75 8.01
C GLY A 261 7.61 9.00 7.12
N THR A 262 7.39 8.96 5.81
CA THR A 262 8.31 8.34 4.83
C THR A 262 9.30 9.35 4.26
N ALA A 263 10.31 8.85 3.55
CA ALA A 263 11.23 9.71 2.80
C ALA A 263 10.56 10.24 1.52
N SER A 264 10.96 11.43 1.07
CA SER A 264 10.56 11.98 -0.24
C SER A 264 11.04 11.10 -1.40
N LEU A 265 10.44 11.27 -2.58
CA LEU A 265 10.86 10.57 -3.80
C LEU A 265 12.36 10.76 -4.06
N GLN A 266 12.85 12.00 -3.94
CA GLN A 266 14.26 12.30 -4.20
C GLN A 266 15.20 11.64 -3.18
N GLU A 267 14.81 11.60 -1.90
CA GLU A 267 15.60 10.92 -0.87
C GLU A 267 15.66 9.40 -1.12
N ARG A 268 14.55 8.78 -1.53
CA ARG A 268 14.51 7.36 -1.91
C ARG A 268 15.46 7.07 -3.08
N LEU A 269 15.36 7.84 -4.16
CA LEU A 269 16.22 7.69 -5.33
C LEU A 269 17.70 7.95 -5.00
N ASN A 270 18.01 8.94 -4.18
CA ASN A 270 19.38 9.22 -3.74
C ASN A 270 19.94 8.08 -2.88
N SER A 271 19.14 7.50 -1.98
CA SER A 271 19.55 6.34 -1.19
C SER A 271 19.76 5.09 -2.06
N ALA A 272 18.87 4.84 -3.02
CA ALA A 272 19.05 3.79 -4.02
C ALA A 272 20.35 3.99 -4.80
N LYS A 273 20.62 5.21 -5.26
CA LYS A 273 21.84 5.52 -6.02
C LYS A 273 23.10 5.25 -5.20
N LYS A 274 23.13 5.63 -3.91
CA LYS A 274 24.27 5.37 -3.02
C LYS A 274 24.56 3.88 -2.82
N LEU A 275 23.53 3.02 -2.74
CA LEU A 275 23.74 1.57 -2.66
C LEU A 275 24.14 0.98 -4.01
N SER A 276 23.55 1.47 -5.09
CA SER A 276 23.91 1.07 -6.46
C SER A 276 25.38 1.40 -6.77
N ASP A 277 25.87 2.56 -6.35
CA ASP A 277 27.27 2.98 -6.50
C ASP A 277 28.25 2.15 -5.65
N LYS A 278 27.74 1.47 -4.62
CA LYS A 278 28.48 0.48 -3.83
C LYS A 278 28.46 -0.93 -4.47
N GLY A 279 27.81 -1.09 -5.62
CA GLY A 279 27.69 -2.39 -6.30
C GLY A 279 26.54 -3.27 -5.80
N VAL A 280 25.58 -2.69 -5.07
CA VAL A 280 24.38 -3.42 -4.62
C VAL A 280 23.27 -3.24 -5.64
N LEU A 281 22.62 -4.31 -6.09
CA LEU A 281 21.42 -4.18 -6.92
C LEU A 281 20.32 -3.41 -6.18
N VAL A 282 19.57 -2.61 -6.94
CA VAL A 282 18.39 -1.92 -6.44
C VAL A 282 17.12 -2.37 -7.15
N GLY A 283 15.97 -2.30 -6.50
CA GLY A 283 14.67 -2.55 -7.12
C GLY A 283 13.71 -1.39 -6.92
N PHE A 284 12.68 -1.30 -7.77
CA PHE A 284 11.67 -0.25 -7.66
C PHE A 284 10.26 -0.83 -7.67
N HIS A 285 9.46 -0.47 -6.66
CA HIS A 285 8.06 -0.87 -6.55
C HIS A 285 7.17 0.34 -6.80
N PHE A 286 6.47 0.36 -7.93
CA PHE A 286 5.36 1.26 -8.16
C PHE A 286 4.11 0.64 -7.55
N HIS A 287 4.05 0.64 -6.22
CA HIS A 287 3.00 -0.03 -5.47
C HIS A 287 2.64 0.77 -4.22
N PRO A 288 1.47 1.43 -4.20
CA PRO A 288 0.44 1.46 -5.26
C PRO A 288 0.72 2.51 -6.35
N ILE A 289 0.40 2.20 -7.61
CA ILE A 289 0.06 3.19 -8.65
C ILE A 289 -1.37 3.67 -8.39
N VAL A 290 -1.59 4.98 -8.45
CA VAL A 290 -2.84 5.64 -8.07
C VAL A 290 -3.38 6.46 -9.23
N TYR A 291 -4.68 6.36 -9.48
CA TYR A 291 -5.39 7.08 -10.54
C TYR A 291 -5.94 8.41 -10.02
N TYR A 292 -5.27 9.52 -10.34
CA TYR A 292 -5.62 10.87 -9.89
C TYR A 292 -5.36 11.90 -11.00
N GLU A 293 -5.86 13.13 -10.88
CA GLU A 293 -5.65 14.18 -11.89
C GLU A 293 -4.16 14.52 -12.01
N GLY A 294 -3.56 14.30 -13.19
CA GLY A 294 -2.12 14.52 -13.44
C GLY A 294 -1.22 13.30 -13.23
N TYR A 295 -1.77 12.14 -12.88
CA TYR A 295 -0.96 10.95 -12.59
C TYR A 295 -0.07 10.52 -13.77
N GLU A 296 -0.54 10.66 -15.01
CA GLU A 296 0.19 10.21 -16.20
C GLU A 296 1.58 10.86 -16.30
N ASP A 297 1.61 12.20 -16.23
CA ASP A 297 2.85 12.98 -16.31
C ASP A 297 3.72 12.76 -15.08
N ASP A 298 3.12 12.64 -13.90
CA ASP A 298 3.85 12.45 -12.65
C ASP A 298 4.57 11.10 -12.61
N TYR A 299 3.91 10.00 -12.98
CA TYR A 299 4.58 8.70 -13.06
C TYR A 299 5.60 8.66 -14.20
N LYS A 300 5.30 9.23 -15.37
CA LYS A 300 6.26 9.40 -16.47
C LYS A 300 7.54 10.11 -16.02
N ASN A 301 7.41 11.15 -15.21
CA ASN A 301 8.55 11.88 -14.66
C ASN A 301 9.37 11.02 -13.68
N ILE A 302 8.75 10.14 -12.90
CA ILE A 302 9.46 9.18 -12.05
C ILE A 302 10.25 8.20 -12.92
N VAL A 303 9.62 7.63 -13.95
CA VAL A 303 10.28 6.68 -14.87
C VAL A 303 11.51 7.32 -15.51
N LYS A 304 11.38 8.53 -16.05
CA LYS A 304 12.51 9.30 -16.61
C LYS A 304 13.63 9.52 -15.59
N LYS A 305 13.30 9.86 -14.34
CA LYS A 305 14.30 10.02 -13.27
C LYS A 305 15.04 8.72 -13.00
N VAL A 306 14.32 7.59 -12.86
CA VAL A 306 14.92 6.26 -12.68
C VAL A 306 15.87 5.95 -13.84
N MET A 307 15.41 6.08 -15.08
CA MET A 307 16.23 5.77 -16.26
C MET A 307 17.42 6.71 -16.46
N SER A 308 17.35 7.94 -15.93
CA SER A 308 18.48 8.89 -15.94
C SER A 308 19.52 8.60 -14.86
N MET A 309 19.14 7.93 -13.78
CA MET A 309 19.99 7.72 -12.60
C MET A 309 20.61 6.32 -12.55
N PHE A 310 20.00 5.33 -13.21
CA PHE A 310 20.37 3.93 -13.13
C PHE A 310 20.50 3.32 -14.52
N HIS A 311 21.45 2.40 -14.69
CA HIS A 311 21.50 1.51 -15.84
C HIS A 311 20.63 0.26 -15.55
N PRO A 312 19.96 -0.38 -16.53
CA PRO A 312 19.13 -1.56 -16.28
C PRO A 312 19.89 -2.73 -15.62
N SER A 313 21.20 -2.85 -15.82
CA SER A 313 22.02 -3.87 -15.12
C SER A 313 22.16 -3.63 -13.61
N GLN A 314 21.91 -2.41 -13.14
CA GLN A 314 21.94 -2.05 -11.71
C GLN A 314 20.58 -2.26 -11.03
N VAL A 315 19.53 -2.52 -11.81
CA VAL A 315 18.17 -2.68 -11.33
C VAL A 315 17.79 -4.16 -11.38
N ALA A 316 17.42 -4.73 -10.23
CA ALA A 316 16.98 -6.11 -10.12
C ALA A 316 15.65 -6.33 -10.83
N MET A 317 14.66 -5.49 -10.54
CA MET A 317 13.30 -5.61 -11.07
C MET A 317 12.49 -4.33 -10.86
N ILE A 318 11.39 -4.23 -11.62
CA ILE A 318 10.33 -3.24 -11.42
C ILE A 318 9.02 -3.99 -11.17
N SER A 319 8.37 -3.70 -10.04
CA SER A 319 7.03 -4.18 -9.77
C SER A 319 6.00 -3.07 -9.88
N MET A 320 4.78 -3.43 -10.26
CA MET A 320 3.64 -2.52 -10.30
C MET A 320 2.46 -3.16 -9.57
N GLY A 321 1.69 -2.36 -8.84
CA GLY A 321 0.47 -2.80 -8.17
C GLY A 321 -0.44 -1.62 -7.89
N THR A 322 -1.71 -1.86 -7.59
CA THR A 322 -2.69 -0.79 -7.33
C THR A 322 -3.16 -0.75 -5.89
N LEU A 323 -3.85 0.34 -5.52
CA LEU A 323 -4.64 0.37 -4.29
C LEU A 323 -5.58 -0.83 -4.25
N THR A 324 -5.36 -1.71 -3.28
CA THR A 324 -6.09 -2.96 -3.14
C THR A 324 -6.42 -3.17 -1.68
N PHE A 325 -7.71 -3.24 -1.37
CA PHE A 325 -8.19 -3.29 0.01
C PHE A 325 -8.99 -4.56 0.28
N ILE A 326 -8.78 -5.13 1.46
CA ILE A 326 -9.71 -6.11 2.03
C ILE A 326 -10.76 -5.39 2.87
N LYS A 327 -11.96 -5.98 3.03
CA LYS A 327 -13.05 -5.39 3.83
C LYS A 327 -12.62 -4.95 5.24
N PRO A 328 -11.82 -5.73 6.01
CA PRO A 328 -11.30 -5.28 7.29
C PRO A 328 -10.48 -3.99 7.22
N ALA A 329 -9.67 -3.81 6.17
CA ALA A 329 -8.84 -2.62 5.99
C ALA A 329 -9.71 -1.37 5.73
N ILE A 330 -10.71 -1.47 4.83
CA ILE A 330 -11.66 -0.39 4.57
C ILE A 330 -12.39 0.03 5.86
N ASN A 331 -12.86 -0.96 6.62
CA ASN A 331 -13.55 -0.69 7.89
C ASN A 331 -12.62 -0.03 8.91
N LYS A 332 -11.35 -0.46 8.98
CA LYS A 332 -10.35 0.14 9.86
C LYS A 332 -10.09 1.59 9.46
N LEU A 333 -9.88 1.89 8.19
CA LEU A 333 -9.63 3.26 7.71
C LEU A 333 -10.76 4.22 8.07
N ARG A 334 -12.00 3.81 7.81
CA ARG A 334 -13.20 4.55 8.23
C ARG A 334 -13.29 4.74 9.74
N SER A 335 -12.87 3.74 10.52
CA SER A 335 -12.88 3.86 11.99
C SER A 335 -11.84 4.81 12.55
N ILE A 336 -10.71 4.99 11.86
CA ILE A 336 -9.67 5.94 12.28
C ILE A 336 -10.09 7.36 11.88
N GLY A 337 -10.75 7.52 10.72
CA GLY A 337 -11.27 8.82 10.27
C GLY A 337 -10.17 9.82 9.94
N LEU A 338 -9.03 9.38 9.40
CA LEU A 338 -7.98 10.29 8.92
C LEU A 338 -8.39 10.92 7.59
N LYS A 339 -8.03 12.18 7.38
CA LYS A 339 -8.13 12.83 6.08
C LYS A 339 -7.25 12.07 5.09
N SER A 340 -7.86 11.48 4.07
CA SER A 340 -7.22 10.62 3.07
C SER A 340 -8.19 10.32 1.95
N LYS A 341 -7.71 10.34 0.70
CA LYS A 341 -8.52 10.08 -0.51
C LYS A 341 -8.33 8.66 -1.05
N VAL A 342 -7.61 7.77 -0.34
CA VAL A 342 -7.30 6.41 -0.83
C VAL A 342 -8.52 5.49 -1.00
N LEU A 343 -9.65 5.81 -0.34
CA LEU A 343 -10.92 5.10 -0.54
C LEU A 343 -11.79 5.71 -1.65
N GLN A 344 -11.36 6.80 -2.28
CA GLN A 344 -12.07 7.45 -3.38
C GLN A 344 -11.79 6.73 -4.70
N ILE A 345 -12.11 5.43 -4.73
CA ILE A 345 -11.92 4.54 -5.89
C ILE A 345 -13.21 3.72 -6.13
N PRO A 346 -13.40 3.12 -7.32
CA PRO A 346 -14.64 2.40 -7.66
C PRO A 346 -14.99 1.23 -6.73
N MET A 347 -14.00 0.63 -6.05
CA MET A 347 -14.14 -0.55 -5.18
C MET A 347 -14.62 -1.80 -5.93
N GLU A 348 -14.19 -1.96 -7.19
CA GLU A 348 -14.46 -3.14 -8.00
C GLU A 348 -13.85 -4.40 -7.39
N ASP A 349 -14.49 -5.55 -7.61
CA ASP A 349 -13.93 -6.82 -7.16
C ASP A 349 -12.66 -7.15 -7.94
N ALA A 350 -11.58 -7.31 -7.18
CA ALA A 350 -10.27 -7.74 -7.64
C ALA A 350 -9.92 -9.03 -6.90
N VAL A 351 -10.61 -10.12 -7.25
CA VAL A 351 -10.36 -11.47 -6.71
C VAL A 351 -10.65 -11.52 -5.21
N GLY A 352 -11.83 -11.06 -4.80
CA GLY A 352 -12.25 -11.02 -3.39
C GLY A 352 -11.65 -9.87 -2.58
N LYS A 353 -10.93 -8.96 -3.23
CA LYS A 353 -10.46 -7.67 -2.71
C LYS A 353 -11.16 -6.53 -3.46
N SER A 354 -11.00 -5.29 -3.03
CA SER A 354 -11.57 -4.11 -3.68
C SER A 354 -10.46 -3.22 -4.26
N SER A 355 -10.59 -2.82 -5.53
CA SER A 355 -9.60 -2.01 -6.24
C SER A 355 -10.24 -1.16 -7.35
N TYR A 356 -9.43 -0.70 -8.31
CA TYR A 356 -9.86 -0.09 -9.57
C TYR A 356 -10.46 -1.13 -10.53
N THR A 357 -11.21 -0.64 -11.54
CA THR A 357 -11.71 -1.48 -12.64
C THR A 357 -10.54 -2.03 -13.48
N LYS A 358 -10.78 -3.08 -14.25
CA LYS A 358 -9.75 -3.68 -15.12
C LYS A 358 -9.25 -2.69 -16.18
N GLU A 359 -10.13 -1.85 -16.69
CA GLU A 359 -9.83 -0.83 -17.70
C GLU A 359 -8.87 0.22 -17.14
N VAL A 360 -9.15 0.73 -15.93
CA VAL A 360 -8.27 1.68 -15.24
C VAL A 360 -6.93 1.01 -14.92
N LYS A 361 -6.93 -0.24 -14.44
CA LYS A 361 -5.69 -0.99 -14.17
C LYS A 361 -4.83 -1.14 -15.43
N LYS A 362 -5.44 -1.53 -16.55
CA LYS A 362 -4.75 -1.60 -17.85
C LYS A 362 -4.14 -0.25 -18.21
N GLU A 363 -4.91 0.83 -18.14
CA GLU A 363 -4.46 2.18 -18.48
C GLU A 363 -3.24 2.58 -17.65
N ILE A 364 -3.34 2.52 -16.31
CA ILE A 364 -2.26 2.98 -15.43
C ILE A 364 -1.01 2.11 -15.51
N PHE A 365 -1.16 0.78 -15.65
CA PHE A 365 0.00 -0.10 -15.77
C PHE A 365 0.68 0.06 -17.13
N SER A 366 -0.07 0.16 -18.23
CA SER A 366 0.51 0.37 -19.56
C SER A 366 1.26 1.70 -19.62
N ASN A 367 0.70 2.78 -19.07
CA ASN A 367 1.36 4.08 -19.03
C ASN A 367 2.73 4.04 -18.32
N VAL A 368 2.87 3.28 -17.24
CA VAL A 368 4.17 3.14 -16.56
C VAL A 368 5.09 2.19 -17.31
N TYR A 369 4.57 1.05 -17.76
CA TYR A 369 5.33 0.02 -18.47
C TYR A 369 5.91 0.53 -19.79
N ASP A 370 5.13 1.24 -20.60
CA ASP A 370 5.53 1.72 -21.92
C ASP A 370 6.63 2.79 -21.85
N GLU A 371 6.65 3.60 -20.79
CA GLU A 371 7.73 4.56 -20.54
C GLU A 371 9.08 3.86 -20.26
N PHE A 372 9.06 2.59 -19.85
CA PHE A 372 10.25 1.74 -19.73
C PHE A 372 10.57 0.93 -21.00
N SER A 373 10.01 1.28 -22.17
CA SER A 373 10.18 0.52 -23.42
C SER A 373 11.62 0.14 -23.78
N SER A 374 12.60 1.01 -23.54
CA SER A 374 14.01 0.69 -23.81
C SER A 374 14.62 -0.33 -22.84
N TRP A 375 13.95 -0.66 -21.73
CA TRP A 375 14.41 -1.60 -20.70
C TRP A 375 13.65 -2.93 -20.71
N HIS A 376 12.60 -3.08 -21.54
CA HIS A 376 11.76 -4.28 -21.54
C HIS A 376 12.52 -5.60 -21.72
N LYS A 377 13.62 -5.58 -22.47
CA LYS A 377 14.46 -6.79 -22.72
C LYS A 377 15.50 -7.04 -21.63
N ASP A 378 15.84 -6.01 -20.86
CA ASP A 378 16.98 -6.01 -19.94
C ASP A 378 16.55 -6.10 -18.48
N LEU A 379 15.25 -5.96 -18.18
CA LEU A 379 14.74 -5.85 -16.82
C LEU A 379 13.48 -6.69 -16.63
N PHE A 380 13.37 -7.27 -15.44
CA PHE A 380 12.21 -8.04 -15.04
C PHE A 380 11.08 -7.11 -14.57
N PHE A 381 9.90 -7.22 -15.21
CA PHE A 381 8.68 -6.49 -14.84
C PHE A 381 7.60 -7.46 -14.36
N TYR A 382 6.84 -7.08 -13.34
CA TYR A 382 5.66 -7.86 -12.93
C TYR A 382 4.55 -7.03 -12.30
N LEU A 383 3.33 -7.58 -12.32
CA LEU A 383 2.15 -7.01 -11.67
C LEU A 383 1.82 -7.78 -10.37
N CYS A 384 1.84 -7.08 -9.23
CA CYS A 384 1.58 -7.67 -7.93
C CYS A 384 0.09 -7.71 -7.63
N MET A 385 -0.42 -8.86 -7.16
CA MET A 385 -1.84 -9.09 -6.82
C MET A 385 -2.81 -9.00 -8.00
N GLU A 386 -2.33 -9.13 -9.23
CA GLU A 386 -3.16 -9.04 -10.43
C GLU A 386 -3.44 -10.41 -11.06
N GLU A 387 -4.63 -10.56 -11.62
CA GLU A 387 -5.06 -11.74 -12.36
C GLU A 387 -4.45 -11.78 -13.77
N SER A 388 -4.36 -12.98 -14.35
CA SER A 388 -3.73 -13.19 -15.67
C SER A 388 -4.35 -12.34 -16.78
N SER A 389 -5.64 -12.02 -16.71
CA SER A 389 -6.29 -11.17 -17.72
C SER A 389 -5.72 -9.75 -17.76
N ILE A 390 -5.27 -9.20 -16.62
CA ILE A 390 -4.60 -7.89 -16.59
C ILE A 390 -3.17 -7.98 -17.12
N TRP A 391 -2.46 -9.06 -16.81
CA TRP A 391 -1.13 -9.32 -17.36
C TRP A 391 -1.15 -9.39 -18.89
N GLU A 392 -2.08 -10.16 -19.47
CA GLU A 392 -2.27 -10.25 -20.91
C GLU A 392 -2.57 -8.87 -21.53
N MET A 393 -3.39 -8.05 -20.87
CA MET A 393 -3.74 -6.71 -21.36
C MET A 393 -2.57 -5.72 -21.36
N VAL A 394 -1.59 -5.88 -20.49
CA VAL A 394 -0.47 -4.94 -20.28
C VAL A 394 0.81 -5.45 -20.94
N PHE A 395 1.17 -6.71 -20.73
CA PHE A 395 2.41 -7.30 -21.23
C PHE A 395 2.23 -8.15 -22.50
N GLY A 396 0.99 -8.55 -22.82
CA GLY A 396 0.71 -9.47 -23.93
C GLY A 396 1.02 -10.94 -23.63
N ASP A 397 1.38 -11.29 -22.39
CA ASP A 397 1.53 -12.66 -21.90
C ASP A 397 1.48 -12.69 -20.35
N TYR A 398 1.46 -13.90 -19.78
CA TYR A 398 1.52 -14.16 -18.36
C TYR A 398 2.09 -15.57 -18.08
N TYR A 399 2.72 -15.74 -16.92
CA TYR A 399 3.22 -17.04 -16.46
C TYR A 399 2.07 -18.01 -16.16
N LYS A 400 2.16 -19.23 -16.70
CA LYS A 400 1.09 -20.24 -16.57
C LYS A 400 1.04 -20.89 -15.19
N SER A 401 2.13 -20.84 -14.43
CA SER A 401 2.17 -21.23 -13.03
C SER A 401 2.94 -20.21 -12.18
N ASN A 402 2.63 -20.16 -10.89
CA ASN A 402 3.37 -19.32 -9.93
C ASN A 402 4.83 -19.77 -9.79
N THR A 403 5.11 -21.07 -9.97
CA THR A 403 6.46 -21.63 -9.96
C THR A 403 7.30 -21.13 -11.14
N ASP A 404 6.69 -21.01 -12.33
CA ASP A 404 7.39 -20.47 -13.51
C ASP A 404 7.76 -19.00 -13.29
N PHE A 405 6.84 -18.22 -12.71
CA PHE A 405 7.10 -16.83 -12.34
C PHE A 405 8.24 -16.75 -11.30
N GLU A 406 8.12 -17.46 -10.18
CA GLU A 406 9.15 -17.49 -9.13
C GLU A 406 10.54 -17.83 -9.69
N THR A 407 10.60 -18.85 -10.57
CA THR A 407 11.85 -19.28 -11.23
C THR A 407 12.41 -18.18 -12.13
N ALA A 408 11.58 -17.61 -13.01
CA ALA A 408 12.01 -16.59 -13.95
C ALA A 408 12.50 -15.32 -13.24
N LEU A 409 11.84 -14.91 -12.15
CA LEU A 409 12.27 -13.78 -11.34
C LEU A 409 13.61 -14.07 -10.66
N PHE A 410 13.75 -15.25 -10.04
CA PHE A 410 14.97 -15.65 -9.37
C PHE A 410 16.17 -15.68 -10.33
N GLU A 411 16.01 -16.30 -11.50
CA GLU A 411 17.05 -16.39 -12.52
C GLU A 411 17.44 -15.01 -13.05
N SER A 412 16.46 -14.17 -13.38
CA SER A 412 16.72 -12.82 -13.89
C SER A 412 17.52 -11.97 -12.91
N VAL A 413 17.16 -11.99 -11.62
CA VAL A 413 17.87 -11.24 -10.59
C VAL A 413 19.25 -11.84 -10.31
N SER A 414 19.36 -13.16 -10.20
CA SER A 414 20.62 -13.83 -9.90
C SER A 414 21.67 -13.61 -10.99
N LEU A 415 21.28 -13.65 -12.26
CA LEU A 415 22.17 -13.35 -13.39
C LEU A 415 22.78 -11.94 -13.29
N LYS A 416 22.00 -10.96 -12.83
CA LYS A 416 22.50 -9.60 -12.60
C LYS A 416 23.41 -9.51 -11.38
N MET A 417 23.07 -10.22 -10.29
CA MET A 417 23.90 -10.29 -9.10
C MET A 417 25.27 -10.89 -9.41
N ASP A 418 25.35 -11.89 -10.28
CA ASP A 418 26.60 -12.50 -10.71
C ASP A 418 27.41 -11.57 -11.63
N ALA A 419 26.75 -10.89 -12.58
CA ALA A 419 27.40 -9.95 -13.48
C ALA A 419 28.08 -8.78 -12.74
N LEU A 420 27.47 -8.27 -11.66
CA LEU A 420 28.05 -7.19 -10.84
C LEU A 420 29.28 -7.61 -10.04
N GLN A 421 29.53 -8.91 -9.86
CA GLN A 421 30.72 -9.39 -9.14
C GLN A 421 31.96 -9.45 -10.04
N VAL A 422 31.77 -9.45 -11.35
CA VAL A 422 32.84 -9.58 -12.36
C VAL A 422 33.28 -8.20 -12.89
N ALA A 423 32.43 -7.18 -12.72
CA ALA A 423 32.69 -5.78 -13.07
C ALA A 423 33.39 -5.03 -11.93
#